data_AF-A0A6A5RNS5-F1
#
_entry.id   AF-A0A6A5RNS5-F1
#
_cell.length_a   1.000
_cell.length_b   1.000
_cell.length_c   1.000
_cell.angle_alpha   90.00
_cell.angle_beta   90.00
_cell.angle_gamma   90.00
#
_symmetry.space_group_name_H-M   'P 1'
#
loop_
_entity.id
_entity.type
_entity.pdbx_description
1 polymer ?
#
loop_
_entity_poly.entity_id
_entity_poly.type
_entity_poly.pdbx_seq_one_letter_code
_entity_poly.pdbx_strand_id
1 'polypeptide(L)'
;MNPQIQLPRPNGGPSNFGSTPSTRRNEVRMPRFFKRLFKFPQMDFEMAIWEIMSLIIAPKKVFRQIYYHKQTTKTYHRPDPSFTYLLSFFLTLTSLAWGLAYADGFTQTLHITLVFIFVHFLLLSLVTATLFYFLVGRLLGPGNSLLPGRRRGLYNLEVGESKEELEFGYCWDVAIRAFVPVWVFLYVVQFLCMPLVGTNHWVSLLLGNTLYVFALTYYFIITFLGYNALPFLHHTELLLVPVAVATILWFASLFGFNMAKHFAPVLWAGARLRKTVG
;
A
#
# COMPACT_ATOMS: atom_id res chain seq x y z
N MET A 1 -25.54 -72.36 -38.03
CA MET A 1 -25.22 -71.27 -38.97
C MET A 1 -25.70 -69.97 -38.33
N ASN A 2 -24.77 -69.12 -37.91
CA ASN A 2 -25.03 -67.85 -37.23
C ASN A 2 -24.34 -66.75 -38.05
N PRO A 3 -25.01 -65.68 -38.50
CA PRO A 3 -24.40 -64.70 -39.39
C PRO A 3 -23.42 -63.81 -38.63
N GLN A 4 -22.18 -63.71 -39.11
CA GLN A 4 -21.20 -62.75 -38.60
C GLN A 4 -21.42 -61.38 -39.23
N ILE A 5 -21.80 -60.40 -38.41
CA ILE A 5 -21.86 -58.98 -38.78
C ILE A 5 -20.44 -58.41 -38.63
N GLN A 6 -19.80 -58.06 -39.75
CA GLN A 6 -18.51 -57.36 -39.75
C GLN A 6 -18.76 -55.84 -39.72
N LEU A 7 -18.29 -55.18 -38.67
CA LEU A 7 -18.29 -53.71 -38.58
C LEU A 7 -17.08 -53.13 -39.37
N PRO A 8 -17.22 -51.97 -40.03
CA PRO A 8 -16.13 -51.37 -40.80
C PRO A 8 -14.97 -50.93 -39.90
N ARG A 9 -13.73 -51.28 -40.26
CA ARG A 9 -12.51 -50.72 -39.66
C ARG A 9 -12.38 -49.23 -40.03
N PRO A 10 -12.16 -48.31 -39.07
CA PRO A 10 -11.75 -46.96 -39.40
C PRO A 10 -10.26 -46.96 -39.79
N ASN A 11 -9.96 -46.92 -41.09
CA ASN A 11 -8.64 -46.54 -41.58
C ASN A 11 -8.45 -45.03 -41.39
N GLY A 12 -8.11 -44.62 -40.17
CA GLY A 12 -7.68 -43.25 -39.86
C GLY A 12 -6.18 -43.08 -40.13
N GLY A 13 -5.82 -42.77 -41.38
CA GLY A 13 -4.53 -42.12 -41.67
C GLY A 13 -4.55 -40.68 -41.11
N PRO A 14 -3.42 -40.11 -40.69
CA PRO A 14 -3.40 -38.77 -40.11
C PRO A 14 -3.78 -37.72 -41.16
N SER A 15 -4.85 -36.97 -40.88
CA SER A 15 -5.24 -35.81 -41.67
C SER A 15 -4.28 -34.65 -41.42
N ASN A 16 -3.29 -34.51 -42.31
CA ASN A 16 -2.45 -33.32 -42.43
C ASN A 16 -3.32 -32.15 -42.91
N PHE A 17 -3.85 -31.37 -41.96
CA PHE A 17 -4.54 -30.12 -42.24
C PHE A 17 -3.56 -28.95 -42.06
N GLY A 18 -3.05 -28.44 -43.19
CA GLY A 18 -2.55 -27.07 -43.35
C GLY A 18 -1.47 -26.58 -42.37
N SER A 19 -0.21 -26.99 -42.58
CA SER A 19 0.94 -26.30 -42.03
C SER A 19 1.09 -24.90 -42.67
N THR A 20 0.63 -23.86 -41.97
CA THR A 20 1.07 -22.50 -42.24
C THR A 20 2.50 -22.34 -41.67
N PRO A 21 3.46 -21.77 -42.42
CA PRO A 21 4.79 -21.56 -41.88
C PRO A 21 4.70 -20.55 -40.73
N SER A 22 5.38 -20.87 -39.62
CA SER A 22 5.50 -19.97 -38.48
C SER A 22 6.34 -18.76 -38.88
N THR A 23 5.69 -17.70 -39.37
CA THR A 23 6.30 -16.37 -39.42
C THR A 23 6.59 -15.99 -37.98
N ARG A 24 7.86 -16.11 -37.56
CA ARG A 24 8.36 -15.55 -36.31
C ARG A 24 8.21 -14.03 -36.39
N ARG A 25 7.03 -13.52 -36.08
CA ARG A 25 6.89 -12.15 -35.59
C ARG A 25 7.54 -12.14 -34.22
N ASN A 26 8.65 -11.43 -34.11
CA ASN A 26 9.15 -10.90 -32.85
C ASN A 26 8.12 -9.90 -32.32
N GLU A 27 6.95 -10.39 -31.88
CA GLU A 27 6.13 -9.65 -30.94
C GLU A 27 6.86 -9.77 -29.61
N VAL A 28 7.46 -8.66 -29.19
CA VAL A 28 7.91 -8.45 -27.83
C VAL A 28 6.76 -8.91 -26.93
N ARG A 29 6.92 -10.08 -26.29
CA ARG A 29 5.98 -10.59 -25.30
C ARG A 29 6.01 -9.62 -24.14
N MET A 30 5.15 -8.62 -24.20
CA MET A 30 4.92 -7.70 -23.11
C MET A 30 4.52 -8.56 -21.89
N PRO A 31 5.24 -8.47 -20.75
CA PRO A 31 4.90 -9.24 -19.55
C PRO A 31 3.42 -9.06 -19.22
N ARG A 32 2.73 -10.13 -18.81
CA ARG A 32 1.29 -10.12 -18.51
C ARG A 32 0.88 -9.02 -17.51
N PHE A 33 1.84 -8.52 -16.72
CA PHE A 33 1.74 -7.34 -15.87
C PHE A 33 1.29 -6.08 -16.64
N PHE A 34 1.95 -5.73 -17.75
CA PHE A 34 1.66 -4.51 -18.51
C PHE A 34 0.34 -4.59 -19.32
N LYS A 35 -0.07 -5.79 -19.74
CA LYS A 35 -1.36 -5.98 -20.43
C LYS A 35 -2.56 -5.76 -19.49
N ARG A 36 -2.34 -5.85 -18.16
CA ARG A 36 -3.36 -5.60 -17.12
C ARG A 36 -3.37 -4.15 -16.63
N LEU A 37 -2.25 -3.43 -16.75
CA LEU A 37 -2.17 -2.00 -16.40
C LEU A 37 -3.10 -1.10 -17.24
N PHE A 38 -3.47 -1.51 -18.46
CA PHE A 38 -4.27 -0.73 -19.42
C PHE A 38 -5.71 -1.24 -19.64
N LYS A 39 -6.19 -2.23 -18.87
CA LYS A 39 -7.60 -2.66 -18.90
C LYS A 39 -8.45 -1.83 -17.93
N PHE A 40 -8.67 -0.57 -18.27
CA PHE A 40 -9.53 0.37 -17.53
C PHE A 40 -11.01 -0.08 -17.30
N PRO A 41 -11.67 -0.89 -18.16
CA PRO A 41 -13.11 -1.19 -17.98
C PRO A 41 -13.48 -2.22 -16.90
N GLN A 42 -12.53 -2.83 -16.19
CA GLN A 42 -12.79 -3.87 -15.17
C GLN A 42 -12.14 -3.53 -13.83
N MET A 43 -11.97 -2.25 -13.52
CA MET A 43 -11.37 -1.82 -12.26
C MET A 43 -12.47 -1.50 -11.23
N ASP A 44 -12.44 -2.20 -10.08
CA ASP A 44 -13.38 -2.02 -8.97
C ASP A 44 -13.12 -0.70 -8.21
N PHE A 45 -13.40 0.44 -8.84
CA PHE A 45 -13.22 1.75 -8.22
C PHE A 45 -14.14 1.98 -7.02
N GLU A 46 -15.35 1.43 -7.04
CA GLU A 46 -16.29 1.52 -5.91
C GLU A 46 -15.70 0.88 -4.65
N MET A 47 -15.12 -0.31 -4.79
CA MET A 47 -14.43 -0.99 -3.68
C MET A 47 -13.20 -0.19 -3.23
N ALA A 48 -12.41 0.36 -4.15
CA ALA A 48 -11.25 1.17 -3.80
C ALA A 48 -11.63 2.45 -3.01
N ILE A 49 -12.70 3.15 -3.41
CA ILE A 49 -13.23 4.31 -2.68
C ILE A 49 -13.70 3.89 -1.30
N TRP A 50 -14.45 2.79 -1.21
CA TRP A 50 -14.93 2.25 0.06
C TRP A 50 -13.78 1.85 0.98
N GLU A 51 -12.70 1.26 0.44
CA GLU A 51 -11.50 0.91 1.21
C GLU A 51 -10.80 2.17 1.76
N ILE A 52 -10.59 3.22 0.95
CA ILE A 52 -9.99 4.48 1.41
C ILE A 52 -10.82 5.10 2.54
N MET A 53 -12.14 5.23 2.35
CA MET A 53 -13.05 5.79 3.36
C MET A 53 -13.07 4.95 4.63
N SER A 54 -13.10 3.62 4.49
CA SER A 54 -13.13 2.69 5.61
C SER A 54 -11.80 2.65 6.36
N LEU A 55 -10.65 2.86 5.72
CA LEU A 55 -9.36 2.97 6.42
C LEU A 55 -9.33 4.17 7.37
N ILE A 56 -9.99 5.27 7.02
CA ILE A 56 -10.07 6.49 7.84
C ILE A 56 -11.08 6.33 8.99
N ILE A 57 -12.24 5.72 8.74
CA ILE A 57 -13.33 5.66 9.73
C ILE A 57 -13.24 4.41 10.61
N ALA A 58 -13.01 3.25 9.99
CA ALA A 58 -13.11 1.95 10.64
C ALA A 58 -12.18 0.91 9.96
N PRO A 59 -10.84 1.02 10.16
CA PRO A 59 -9.87 0.22 9.42
C PRO A 59 -10.07 -1.30 9.60
N LYS A 60 -10.63 -1.72 10.74
CA LYS A 60 -11.02 -3.13 11.01
C LYS A 60 -11.93 -3.74 9.95
N LYS A 61 -12.80 -2.95 9.31
CA LYS A 61 -13.70 -3.44 8.25
C LYS A 61 -12.92 -3.91 7.02
N VAL A 62 -11.89 -3.18 6.64
CA VAL A 62 -11.07 -3.49 5.45
C VAL A 62 -10.30 -4.79 5.63
N PHE A 63 -9.73 -5.02 6.82
CA PHE A 63 -9.01 -6.27 7.10
C PHE A 63 -9.93 -7.48 7.28
N ARG A 64 -11.16 -7.27 7.74
CA ARG A 64 -12.20 -8.31 7.73
C ARG A 64 -12.55 -8.75 6.31
N GLN A 65 -12.56 -7.82 5.34
CA GLN A 65 -12.79 -8.18 3.93
C GLN A 65 -11.63 -9.00 3.37
N ILE A 66 -10.37 -8.67 3.70
CA ILE A 66 -9.19 -9.47 3.31
C ILE A 66 -9.33 -10.90 3.83
N TYR A 67 -9.78 -11.06 5.08
CA TYR A 67 -10.04 -12.37 5.67
C TYR A 67 -11.05 -13.18 4.86
N TYR A 68 -12.17 -12.59 4.44
CA TYR A 68 -13.15 -13.28 3.58
C TYR A 68 -12.61 -13.56 2.17
N HIS A 69 -11.83 -12.65 1.60
CA HIS A 69 -11.21 -12.84 0.28
C HIS A 69 -10.23 -14.03 0.25
N LYS A 70 -9.48 -14.24 1.33
CA LYS A 70 -8.59 -15.39 1.49
C LYS A 70 -9.37 -16.71 1.44
N GLN A 71 -10.56 -16.78 2.05
CA GLN A 71 -11.38 -17.99 2.05
C GLN A 71 -11.82 -18.41 0.65
N THR A 72 -12.08 -17.44 -0.24
CA THR A 72 -12.53 -17.71 -1.61
C THR A 72 -11.39 -17.89 -2.60
N THR A 73 -10.28 -17.16 -2.43
CA THR A 73 -9.22 -17.01 -3.45
C THR A 73 -7.90 -17.65 -3.04
N LYS A 74 -7.78 -18.14 -1.79
CA LYS A 74 -6.60 -18.78 -1.19
C LYS A 74 -5.31 -17.93 -1.19
N THR A 75 -5.36 -16.67 -1.63
CA THR A 75 -4.25 -15.71 -1.58
C THR A 75 -4.64 -14.50 -0.72
N TYR A 76 -3.63 -13.87 -0.09
CA TYR A 76 -3.83 -12.66 0.71
C TYR A 76 -3.69 -11.39 -0.13
N HIS A 77 -2.86 -11.43 -1.17
CA HIS A 77 -2.69 -10.34 -2.11
C HIS A 77 -3.84 -10.26 -3.11
N ARG A 78 -4.40 -9.05 -3.28
CA ARG A 78 -5.40 -8.80 -4.31
C ARG A 78 -4.72 -8.10 -5.50
N PRO A 79 -4.66 -8.72 -6.69
CA PRO A 79 -3.90 -8.20 -7.84
C PRO A 79 -4.63 -7.06 -8.58
N ASP A 80 -5.27 -6.14 -7.86
CA ASP A 80 -6.07 -5.04 -8.41
C ASP A 80 -5.36 -3.70 -8.23
N PRO A 81 -4.89 -3.04 -9.31
CA PRO A 81 -4.17 -1.77 -9.22
C PRO A 81 -5.07 -0.56 -8.94
N SER A 82 -6.39 -0.76 -8.76
CA SER A 82 -7.38 0.32 -8.63
C SER A 82 -7.14 1.21 -7.42
N PHE A 83 -6.78 0.63 -6.28
CA PHE A 83 -6.47 1.38 -5.07
C PHE A 83 -5.28 2.32 -5.29
N THR A 84 -4.19 1.80 -5.86
CA THR A 84 -2.96 2.57 -6.12
C THR A 84 -3.22 3.72 -7.10
N TYR A 85 -3.99 3.48 -8.17
CA TYR A 85 -4.33 4.55 -9.13
C TYR A 85 -5.24 5.59 -8.53
N LEU A 86 -6.25 5.19 -7.77
CA LEU A 86 -7.17 6.12 -7.11
C LEU A 86 -6.44 7.00 -6.10
N LEU A 87 -5.56 6.41 -5.28
CA LEU A 87 -4.74 7.16 -4.34
C LEU A 87 -3.74 8.07 -5.07
N SER A 88 -3.11 7.61 -6.16
CA SER A 88 -2.23 8.44 -6.99
C SER A 88 -2.97 9.65 -7.60
N PHE A 89 -4.22 9.46 -8.03
CA PHE A 89 -5.08 10.53 -8.52
C PHE A 89 -5.34 11.58 -7.42
N PHE A 90 -5.75 11.15 -6.23
CA PHE A 90 -5.92 12.08 -5.10
C PHE A 90 -4.62 12.78 -4.69
N LEU A 91 -3.49 12.06 -4.74
CA LEU A 91 -2.19 12.67 -4.49
C LEU A 91 -1.86 13.75 -5.51
N THR A 92 -2.16 13.50 -6.79
CA THR A 92 -1.97 14.49 -7.86
C THR A 92 -2.79 15.76 -7.59
N LEU A 93 -4.06 15.62 -7.18
CA LEU A 93 -4.88 16.78 -6.82
C LEU A 93 -4.28 17.55 -5.64
N THR A 94 -3.83 16.84 -4.59
CA THR A 94 -3.19 17.50 -3.45
C THR A 94 -1.85 18.15 -3.82
N SER A 95 -1.03 17.51 -4.65
CA SER A 95 0.26 18.07 -5.06
C SER A 95 0.10 19.31 -5.93
N LEU A 96 -0.94 19.34 -6.78
CA LEU A 96 -1.31 20.54 -7.51
C LEU A 96 -1.73 21.67 -6.58
N ALA A 97 -2.54 21.40 -5.55
CA ALA A 97 -2.92 22.40 -4.55
C ALA A 97 -1.69 22.95 -3.80
N TRP A 98 -0.79 22.06 -3.35
CA TRP A 98 0.47 22.45 -2.71
C TRP A 98 1.40 23.24 -3.65
N GLY A 99 1.53 22.80 -4.90
CA GLY A 99 2.37 23.48 -5.88
C GLY A 99 1.81 24.86 -6.26
N LEU A 100 0.49 25.00 -6.44
CA LEU A 100 -0.14 26.30 -6.70
C LEU A 100 0.00 27.26 -5.51
N ALA A 101 -0.05 26.76 -4.28
CA ALA A 101 0.07 27.58 -3.08
C ALA A 101 1.52 28.01 -2.77
N TYR A 102 2.52 27.16 -3.05
CA TYR A 102 3.88 27.34 -2.52
C TYR A 102 5.02 27.30 -3.55
N ALA A 103 4.77 26.90 -4.80
CA ALA A 103 5.82 26.78 -5.82
C ALA A 103 5.94 28.05 -6.68
N ASP A 104 7.17 28.41 -7.06
CA ASP A 104 7.47 29.52 -7.95
C ASP A 104 7.45 29.08 -9.42
N GLY A 105 6.26 28.71 -9.91
CA GLY A 105 6.00 28.47 -11.33
C GLY A 105 5.64 27.03 -11.70
N PHE A 106 5.22 26.84 -12.96
CA PHE A 106 4.66 25.58 -13.46
C PHE A 106 5.64 24.40 -13.36
N THR A 107 6.91 24.61 -13.73
CA THR A 107 7.93 23.55 -13.69
C THR A 107 8.16 23.03 -12.27
N GLN A 108 8.11 23.90 -11.27
CA GLN A 108 8.28 23.51 -9.88
C GLN A 108 7.05 22.79 -9.33
N THR A 109 5.84 23.20 -9.72
CA THR A 109 4.59 22.48 -9.44
C THR A 109 4.60 21.06 -10.03
N LEU A 110 5.10 20.91 -11.26
CA LEU A 110 5.26 19.60 -11.91
C LEU A 110 6.27 18.74 -11.13
N HIS A 111 7.43 19.31 -10.77
CA HIS A 111 8.45 18.61 -9.98
C HIS A 111 7.90 18.11 -8.64
N ILE A 112 7.20 18.96 -7.88
CA ILE A 112 6.55 18.58 -6.61
C ILE A 112 5.55 17.44 -6.83
N THR A 113 4.77 17.49 -7.90
CA THR A 113 3.80 16.46 -8.25
C THR A 113 4.47 15.11 -8.51
N LEU A 114 5.56 15.09 -9.30
CA LEU A 114 6.32 13.86 -9.54
C LEU A 114 6.94 13.30 -8.26
N VAL A 115 7.51 14.16 -7.41
CA VAL A 115 8.11 13.71 -6.14
C VAL A 115 7.05 13.14 -5.20
N PHE A 116 5.87 13.76 -5.11
CA PHE A 116 4.79 13.25 -4.25
C PHE A 116 4.34 11.84 -4.66
N ILE A 117 4.18 11.60 -5.95
CA ILE A 117 3.70 10.31 -6.47
C ILE A 117 4.81 9.26 -6.44
N PHE A 118 5.96 9.54 -7.06
CA PHE A 118 7.00 8.53 -7.25
C PHE A 118 7.88 8.32 -6.02
N VAL A 119 8.24 9.38 -5.31
CA VAL A 119 9.16 9.31 -4.17
C VAL A 119 8.39 9.10 -2.87
N HIS A 120 7.49 10.02 -2.52
CA HIS A 120 6.81 9.98 -1.23
C HIS A 120 5.81 8.83 -1.13
N PHE A 121 5.08 8.53 -2.21
CA PHE A 121 4.11 7.45 -2.20
C PHE A 121 4.71 6.12 -2.65
N LEU A 122 5.13 5.98 -3.92
CA LEU A 122 5.54 4.68 -4.46
C LEU A 122 6.86 4.17 -3.87
N LEU A 123 7.93 4.97 -3.88
CA LEU A 123 9.24 4.54 -3.38
C LEU A 123 9.19 4.29 -1.87
N LEU A 124 8.58 5.19 -1.08
CA LEU A 124 8.44 4.99 0.36
C LEU A 124 7.61 3.74 0.69
N SER A 125 6.52 3.49 -0.05
CA SER A 125 5.73 2.26 0.11
C SER A 125 6.55 1.02 -0.27
N LEU A 126 7.44 1.11 -1.25
CA LEU A 126 8.29 -0.01 -1.66
C LEU A 126 9.35 -0.33 -0.60
N VAL A 127 10.00 0.71 -0.09
CA VAL A 127 11.01 0.60 0.96
C VAL A 127 10.38 0.05 2.25
N THR A 128 9.20 0.53 2.63
CA THR A 128 8.49 0.01 3.81
C THR A 128 8.00 -1.41 3.60
N ALA A 129 7.44 -1.75 2.44
CA ALA A 129 7.02 -3.12 2.11
C ALA A 129 8.20 -4.10 2.14
N THR A 130 9.35 -3.74 1.56
CA THR A 130 10.57 -4.57 1.60
C THR A 130 11.10 -4.71 3.03
N LEU A 131 11.18 -3.61 3.79
CA LEU A 131 11.61 -3.64 5.19
C LEU A 131 10.73 -4.56 6.03
N PHE A 132 9.40 -4.42 5.93
CA PHE A 132 8.47 -5.27 6.68
C PHE A 132 8.48 -6.71 6.17
N TYR A 133 8.65 -6.96 4.87
CA TYR A 133 8.80 -8.32 4.35
C TYR A 133 9.97 -9.06 5.02
N PHE A 134 11.13 -8.41 5.13
CA PHE A 134 12.29 -8.99 5.82
C PHE A 134 12.13 -9.02 7.34
N LEU A 135 11.63 -7.94 7.94
CA LEU A 135 11.49 -7.83 9.39
C LEU A 135 10.45 -8.80 9.94
N VAL A 136 9.26 -8.85 9.33
CA VAL A 136 8.19 -9.78 9.69
C VAL A 136 8.59 -11.21 9.37
N GLY A 137 9.17 -11.46 8.18
CA GLY A 137 9.63 -12.80 7.79
C GLY A 137 10.70 -13.35 8.74
N ARG A 138 11.60 -12.51 9.26
CA ARG A 138 12.68 -12.91 10.17
C ARG A 138 12.27 -12.91 11.65
N LEU A 139 11.48 -11.94 12.09
CA LEU A 139 11.13 -11.72 13.50
C LEU A 139 9.84 -12.43 13.92
N LEU A 140 8.86 -12.60 13.03
CA LEU A 140 7.52 -13.08 13.36
C LEU A 140 7.14 -14.38 12.62
N GLY A 141 8.03 -14.91 11.78
CA GLY A 141 7.79 -16.09 10.95
C GLY A 141 7.86 -17.43 11.70
N PRO A 142 7.13 -18.47 11.24
CA PRO A 142 7.07 -19.78 11.88
C PRO A 142 8.39 -20.54 11.71
N GLY A 143 9.27 -20.47 12.71
CA GLY A 143 10.54 -21.22 12.73
C GLY A 143 11.72 -20.51 13.39
N ASN A 144 11.55 -19.31 13.95
CA ASN A 144 12.61 -18.66 14.68
C ASN A 144 12.70 -19.15 16.14
N SER A 145 13.89 -19.60 16.53
CA SER A 145 14.21 -19.99 17.92
C SER A 145 14.22 -18.82 18.91
N LEU A 146 14.00 -17.59 18.44
CA LEU A 146 14.14 -16.37 19.22
C LEU A 146 12.89 -16.04 20.06
N LEU A 147 11.68 -16.35 19.58
CA LEU A 147 10.42 -16.12 20.30
C LEU A 147 9.41 -17.25 20.01
N PRO A 148 9.40 -18.35 20.79
CA PRO A 148 8.38 -19.38 20.65
C PRO A 148 7.00 -18.79 20.97
N GLY A 149 6.11 -18.73 19.98
CA GLY A 149 4.78 -18.14 20.10
C GLY A 149 3.66 -19.14 19.86
N ARG A 150 2.59 -19.06 20.67
CA ARG A 150 1.31 -19.75 20.42
C ARG A 150 0.55 -18.97 19.32
N ARG A 151 -0.14 -19.66 18.40
CA ARG A 151 -0.91 -19.03 17.29
C ARG A 151 -1.95 -18.06 17.89
N ARG A 152 -1.80 -16.76 17.62
CA ARG A 152 -2.70 -15.68 18.07
C ARG A 152 -2.81 -14.65 16.95
N GLY A 153 -3.65 -14.94 15.95
CA GLY A 153 -4.07 -13.96 14.94
C GLY A 153 -5.43 -13.36 15.28
N LEU A 154 -5.78 -12.22 14.67
CA LEU A 154 -7.06 -11.54 14.86
C LEU A 154 -8.28 -12.43 14.54
N TYR A 155 -8.09 -13.37 13.62
CA TYR A 155 -9.07 -14.39 13.26
C TYR A 155 -8.39 -15.77 13.38
N ASN A 156 -8.83 -16.58 14.34
CA ASN A 156 -8.29 -17.93 14.57
C ASN A 156 -8.71 -18.88 13.44
N LEU A 157 -7.89 -19.01 12.40
CA LEU A 157 -8.11 -19.96 11.32
C LEU A 157 -7.31 -21.25 11.61
N GLU A 158 -8.00 -22.38 11.75
CA GLU A 158 -7.38 -23.72 11.73
C GLU A 158 -7.02 -24.08 10.29
N VAL A 159 -5.86 -23.63 9.82
CA VAL A 159 -5.32 -24.01 8.51
C VAL A 159 -4.37 -25.17 8.71
N GLY A 160 -4.61 -26.25 7.95
CA GLY A 160 -3.79 -27.46 7.91
C GLY A 160 -2.33 -27.19 7.52
N GLU A 161 -1.49 -28.22 7.70
CA GLU A 161 -0.02 -28.29 7.68
C GLU A 161 0.78 -27.61 6.54
N SER A 162 0.18 -26.84 5.64
CA SER A 162 0.92 -26.04 4.67
C SER A 162 1.60 -24.85 5.36
N LYS A 163 2.92 -24.76 5.24
CA LYS A 163 3.69 -23.55 5.59
C LYS A 163 3.22 -22.39 4.69
N GLU A 164 2.26 -21.60 5.16
CA GLU A 164 1.88 -20.38 4.47
C GLU A 164 3.03 -19.37 4.60
N GLU A 165 3.66 -19.04 3.47
CA GLU A 165 4.71 -18.04 3.40
C GLU A 165 4.12 -16.63 3.24
N LEU A 166 4.83 -15.64 3.78
CA LEU A 166 4.44 -14.24 3.62
C LEU A 166 4.57 -13.84 2.14
N GLU A 167 3.47 -13.38 1.54
CA GLU A 167 3.47 -12.89 0.16
C GLU A 167 4.00 -11.44 0.13
N PHE A 168 4.99 -11.14 -0.72
CA PHE A 168 5.49 -9.77 -0.89
C PHE A 168 4.39 -8.81 -1.38
N GLY A 169 3.50 -9.28 -2.26
CA GLY A 169 2.36 -8.51 -2.74
C GLY A 169 1.45 -8.02 -1.60
N TYR A 170 1.27 -8.84 -0.57
CA TYR A 170 0.52 -8.43 0.62
C TYR A 170 1.23 -7.33 1.41
N CYS A 171 2.55 -7.42 1.56
CA CYS A 171 3.34 -6.38 2.25
C CYS A 171 3.26 -5.04 1.53
N TRP A 172 3.27 -5.07 0.19
CA TRP A 172 3.06 -3.91 -0.67
C TRP A 172 1.66 -3.31 -0.50
N ASP A 173 0.61 -4.15 -0.49
CA ASP A 173 -0.77 -3.69 -0.27
C ASP A 173 -0.94 -3.03 1.10
N VAL A 174 -0.36 -3.61 2.15
CA VAL A 174 -0.39 -3.03 3.51
C VAL A 174 0.35 -1.70 3.55
N ALA A 175 1.52 -1.59 2.90
CA ALA A 175 2.29 -0.35 2.87
C ALA A 175 1.52 0.80 2.19
N ILE A 176 0.89 0.53 1.05
CA ILE A 176 0.06 1.50 0.33
C ILE A 176 -1.19 1.88 1.16
N ARG A 177 -1.86 0.92 1.79
CA ARG A 177 -3.03 1.19 2.64
C ARG A 177 -2.67 2.01 3.87
N ALA A 178 -1.52 1.75 4.49
CA ALA A 178 -1.02 2.51 5.63
C ALA A 178 -0.65 3.96 5.25
N PHE A 179 -0.34 4.23 3.98
CA PHE A 179 -0.09 5.59 3.50
C PHE A 179 -1.34 6.49 3.48
N VAL A 180 -2.56 5.93 3.43
CA VAL A 180 -3.80 6.73 3.35
C VAL A 180 -3.96 7.73 4.51
N PRO A 181 -3.85 7.34 5.79
CA PRO A 181 -3.88 8.30 6.89
C PRO A 181 -2.77 9.36 6.80
N VAL A 182 -1.57 8.97 6.38
CA VAL A 182 -0.45 9.91 6.21
C VAL A 182 -0.82 10.96 5.17
N TRP A 183 -1.41 10.54 4.05
CA TRP A 183 -1.96 11.45 3.04
C TRP A 183 -3.03 12.38 3.62
N VAL A 184 -4.05 11.84 4.32
CA VAL A 184 -5.12 12.68 4.89
C VAL A 184 -4.55 13.70 5.89
N PHE A 185 -3.76 13.26 6.86
CA PHE A 185 -3.31 14.16 7.93
C PHE A 185 -2.21 15.11 7.47
N LEU A 186 -1.18 14.63 6.77
CA LEU A 186 -0.02 15.46 6.43
C LEU A 186 -0.14 16.19 5.10
N TYR A 187 -0.95 15.70 4.16
CA TYR A 187 -1.09 16.33 2.84
C TYR A 187 -2.38 17.13 2.70
N VAL A 188 -3.47 16.73 3.38
CA VAL A 188 -4.76 17.44 3.32
C VAL A 188 -4.96 18.32 4.55
N VAL A 189 -5.05 17.74 5.75
CA VAL A 189 -5.33 18.48 7.00
C VAL A 189 -4.22 19.48 7.30
N GLN A 190 -2.95 19.08 7.16
CA GLN A 190 -1.84 20.01 7.36
C GLN A 190 -1.91 21.19 6.41
N PHE A 191 -2.23 20.97 5.14
CA PHE A 191 -2.38 22.02 4.14
C PHE A 191 -3.46 23.04 4.56
N LEU A 192 -4.62 22.56 5.01
CA LEU A 192 -5.70 23.39 5.54
C LEU A 192 -5.25 24.16 6.80
N CYS A 193 -4.43 23.54 7.65
CA CYS A 193 -3.92 24.14 8.88
C CYS A 193 -2.64 24.99 8.67
N MET A 194 -2.05 25.04 7.47
CA MET A 194 -0.80 25.78 7.21
C MET A 194 -0.84 27.26 7.64
N PRO A 195 -1.95 28.02 7.47
CA PRO A 195 -2.01 29.40 7.95
C PRO A 195 -1.77 29.53 9.46
N LEU A 196 -2.15 28.51 10.23
CA LEU A 196 -1.96 28.47 11.67
C LEU A 196 -0.60 27.86 12.05
N VAL A 197 -0.24 26.74 11.41
CA VAL A 197 1.00 25.96 11.65
C VAL A 197 2.27 26.69 11.17
N GLY A 198 2.14 27.63 10.25
CA GLY A 198 3.25 28.48 9.79
C GLY A 198 3.72 29.47 10.87
N THR A 199 2.88 29.81 11.83
CA THR A 199 3.17 30.85 12.83
C THR A 199 4.13 30.37 13.94
N ASN A 200 4.69 31.32 14.71
CA ASN A 200 5.62 31.05 15.82
C ASN A 200 4.92 30.81 17.18
N HIS A 201 3.60 30.62 17.20
CA HIS A 201 2.86 30.41 18.43
C HIS A 201 3.06 28.99 18.99
N TRP A 202 2.94 28.83 20.30
CA TRP A 202 2.96 27.51 20.93
C TRP A 202 1.84 26.58 20.41
N VAL A 203 0.65 27.14 20.12
CA VAL A 203 -0.48 26.40 19.52
C VAL A 203 -0.12 25.81 18.16
N SER A 204 0.67 26.53 17.36
CA SER A 204 1.18 26.06 16.06
C SER A 204 2.11 24.85 16.24
N LEU A 205 2.99 24.90 17.24
CA LEU A 205 3.88 23.80 17.59
C LEU A 205 3.09 22.57 18.06
N LEU A 206 2.12 22.76 18.96
CA LEU A 206 1.29 21.67 19.46
C LEU A 206 0.48 21.03 18.33
N LEU A 207 -0.21 21.84 17.52
CA LEU A 207 -1.05 21.33 16.44
C LEU A 207 -0.22 20.59 15.38
N GLY A 208 0.90 21.19 14.95
CA GLY A 208 1.82 20.57 14.00
C GLY A 208 2.34 19.23 14.51
N ASN A 209 2.96 19.20 15.69
CA ASN A 209 3.55 17.98 16.22
C ASN A 209 2.51 16.89 16.50
N THR A 210 1.31 17.27 16.96
CA THR A 210 0.20 16.33 17.16
C THR A 210 -0.23 15.70 15.85
N LEU A 211 -0.30 16.46 14.76
CA LEU A 211 -0.66 15.96 13.44
C LEU A 211 0.33 14.91 12.92
N TYR A 212 1.63 15.14 13.10
CA TYR A 212 2.69 14.18 12.72
C TYR A 212 2.60 12.89 13.54
N VAL A 213 2.42 13.00 14.85
CA VAL A 213 2.33 11.82 15.71
C VAL A 213 1.02 11.07 15.52
N PHE A 214 -0.07 11.77 15.21
CA PHE A 214 -1.33 11.14 14.84
C PHE A 214 -1.21 10.37 13.53
N ALA A 215 -0.61 10.98 12.49
CA ALA A 215 -0.37 10.33 11.21
C ALA A 215 0.50 9.07 11.35
N LEU A 216 1.60 9.18 12.10
CA LEU A 216 2.51 8.07 12.35
C LEU A 216 1.83 6.96 13.16
N THR A 217 1.11 7.31 14.22
CA THR A 217 0.37 6.35 15.05
C THR A 217 -0.64 5.58 14.19
N TYR A 218 -1.41 6.28 13.36
CA TYR A 218 -2.39 5.67 12.49
C TYR A 218 -1.75 4.77 11.42
N TYR A 219 -0.61 5.19 10.86
CA TYR A 219 0.19 4.37 9.95
C TYR A 219 0.52 3.01 10.58
N PHE A 220 1.14 3.02 11.77
CA PHE A 220 1.51 1.78 12.45
C PHE A 220 0.31 0.96 12.93
N ILE A 221 -0.83 1.58 13.27
CA ILE A 221 -2.07 0.86 13.58
C ILE A 221 -2.58 0.09 12.35
N ILE A 222 -2.60 0.70 11.17
CA ILE A 222 -3.01 0.01 9.93
C ILE A 222 -2.02 -1.11 9.60
N THR A 223 -0.72 -0.85 9.72
CA THR A 223 0.33 -1.86 9.51
C THR A 223 0.14 -3.05 10.46
N PHE A 224 -0.04 -2.78 11.76
CA PHE A 224 -0.34 -3.80 12.76
C PHE A 224 -1.59 -4.61 12.40
N LEU A 225 -2.67 -3.93 12.02
CA LEU A 225 -3.94 -4.59 11.73
C LEU A 225 -3.87 -5.45 10.46
N GLY A 226 -3.06 -5.05 9.47
CA GLY A 226 -2.74 -5.88 8.32
C GLY A 226 -2.01 -7.15 8.70
N TYR A 227 -0.86 -7.02 9.35
CA TYR A 227 -0.09 -8.20 9.73
C TYR A 227 -0.82 -9.09 10.76
N ASN A 228 -1.65 -8.52 11.64
CA ASN A 228 -2.46 -9.29 12.58
C ASN A 228 -3.63 -10.06 11.93
N ALA A 229 -3.99 -9.74 10.67
CA ALA A 229 -4.94 -10.53 9.90
C ALA A 229 -4.35 -11.87 9.43
N LEU A 230 -3.02 -12.03 9.47
CA LEU A 230 -2.32 -13.26 9.10
C LEU A 230 -2.25 -14.18 10.33
N PRO A 231 -2.90 -15.36 10.32
CA PRO A 231 -2.98 -16.25 11.47
C PRO A 231 -1.65 -16.95 11.82
N PHE A 232 -0.68 -16.92 10.90
CA PHE A 232 0.64 -17.56 11.06
C PHE A 232 1.71 -16.64 11.65
N LEU A 233 1.45 -15.33 11.78
CA LEU A 233 2.37 -14.41 12.47
C LEU A 233 2.13 -14.44 13.98
N HIS A 234 3.22 -14.43 14.74
CA HIS A 234 3.18 -14.34 16.20
C HIS A 234 3.66 -12.97 16.69
N HIS A 235 3.20 -12.54 17.88
CA HIS A 235 3.67 -11.32 18.54
C HIS A 235 3.65 -10.06 17.65
N THR A 236 2.59 -9.89 16.86
CA THR A 236 2.39 -8.70 16.00
C THR A 236 2.34 -7.40 16.80
N GLU A 237 2.09 -7.47 18.11
CA GLU A 237 2.16 -6.36 19.07
C GLU A 237 3.49 -5.59 19.01
N LEU A 238 4.60 -6.25 18.64
CA LEU A 238 5.90 -5.59 18.47
C LEU A 238 5.90 -4.51 17.37
N LEU A 239 4.99 -4.60 16.40
CA LEU A 239 4.83 -3.58 15.35
C LEU A 239 4.29 -2.25 15.90
N LEU A 240 3.74 -2.24 17.12
CA LEU A 240 3.26 -1.02 17.80
C LEU A 240 4.37 -0.33 18.62
N VAL A 241 5.54 -0.95 18.82
CA VAL A 241 6.64 -0.34 19.58
C VAL A 241 7.05 1.04 19.04
N PRO A 242 7.15 1.27 17.71
CA PRO A 242 7.44 2.60 17.17
C PRO A 242 6.42 3.68 17.57
N VAL A 243 5.16 3.30 17.85
CA VAL A 243 4.13 4.25 18.32
C VAL A 243 4.50 4.78 19.70
N ALA A 244 4.88 3.91 20.63
CA ALA A 244 5.30 4.31 21.98
C ALA A 244 6.52 5.24 21.93
N VAL A 245 7.51 4.90 21.10
CA VAL A 245 8.70 5.76 20.89
C VAL A 245 8.30 7.11 20.31
N ALA A 246 7.41 7.14 19.31
CA ALA A 246 6.93 8.38 18.70
C ALA A 246 6.13 9.25 19.69
N THR A 247 5.34 8.65 20.59
CA THR A 247 4.64 9.39 21.65
C THR A 247 5.63 10.04 22.63
N ILE A 248 6.70 9.34 23.01
CA ILE A 248 7.75 9.92 23.87
C ILE A 248 8.45 11.09 23.16
N LEU A 249 8.81 10.91 21.88
CA LEU A 249 9.42 11.95 21.07
C LEU A 249 8.48 13.15 20.86
N TRP A 250 7.17 12.92 20.79
CA TRP A 250 6.17 13.99 20.74
C TRP A 250 6.23 14.87 21.98
N PHE A 251 6.22 14.28 23.18
CA PHE A 251 6.37 15.05 24.42
C PHE A 251 7.67 15.85 24.45
N ALA A 252 8.79 15.25 23.99
CA ALA A 252 10.06 15.94 23.89
C ALA A 252 10.02 17.11 22.86
N SER A 253 9.28 16.96 21.76
CA SER A 253 9.17 17.99 20.73
C SER A 253 8.44 19.25 21.19
N LEU A 254 7.60 19.16 22.22
CA LEU A 254 6.87 20.31 22.79
C LEU A 254 7.79 21.38 23.41
N PHE A 255 9.05 21.04 23.69
CA PHE A 255 10.05 21.97 24.24
C PHE A 255 10.71 22.91 23.21
N GLY A 256 10.17 22.99 21.98
CA GLY A 256 10.57 24.01 21.00
C GLY A 256 10.84 23.50 19.59
N PHE A 257 10.67 22.20 19.32
CA PHE A 257 10.89 21.64 17.99
C PHE A 257 9.58 21.52 17.21
N ASN A 258 9.37 22.36 16.20
CA ASN A 258 8.18 22.31 15.35
C ASN A 258 8.43 21.40 14.13
N MET A 259 7.88 20.18 14.15
CA MET A 259 8.05 19.19 13.08
C MET A 259 7.50 19.68 11.74
N ALA A 260 6.39 20.40 11.75
CA ALA A 260 5.75 20.86 10.52
C ALA A 260 6.61 21.86 9.74
N LYS A 261 7.46 22.65 10.42
CA LYS A 261 8.39 23.58 9.76
C LYS A 261 9.59 22.89 9.10
N HIS A 262 9.98 21.71 9.58
CA HIS A 262 11.14 20.98 9.07
C HIS A 262 10.76 19.83 8.12
N PHE A 263 9.59 19.23 8.33
CA PHE A 263 9.15 18.02 7.65
C PHE A 263 7.90 18.24 6.78
N ALA A 264 7.50 19.49 6.49
CA ALA A 264 6.38 19.73 5.59
C ALA A 264 6.59 18.95 4.28
N PRO A 265 5.57 18.25 3.75
CA PRO A 265 5.75 17.41 2.57
C PRO A 265 6.36 18.15 1.37
N VAL A 266 6.08 19.44 1.20
CA VAL A 266 6.66 20.26 0.13
C VAL A 266 8.14 20.58 0.33
N LEU A 267 8.62 20.69 1.57
CA LEU A 267 10.03 20.93 1.87
C LEU A 267 10.90 19.74 1.50
N TRP A 268 10.41 18.53 1.75
CA TRP A 268 11.07 17.28 1.35
C TRP A 268 11.09 17.07 -0.16
N ALA A 269 10.20 17.75 -0.90
CA ALA A 269 10.25 17.77 -2.36
C ALA A 269 11.31 18.74 -2.93
N GLY A 270 12.15 19.34 -2.09
CA GLY A 270 13.24 20.23 -2.51
C GLY A 270 12.76 21.56 -3.09
N ALA A 271 11.49 21.91 -2.89
CA ALA A 271 10.94 23.15 -3.37
C ALA A 271 11.59 24.34 -2.64
N ARG A 272 12.26 25.23 -3.38
CA ARG A 272 12.54 26.58 -2.89
C ARG A 272 11.18 27.26 -2.71
N LEU A 273 10.70 27.32 -1.47
CA LEU A 273 9.46 28.03 -1.15
C LEU A 273 9.62 29.48 -1.61
N ARG A 274 8.57 30.05 -2.20
CA ARG A 274 8.48 31.49 -2.44
C ARG A 274 8.81 32.19 -1.12
N LYS A 275 9.89 32.98 -1.09
CA LYS A 275 10.32 33.67 0.12
C LYS A 275 9.16 34.53 0.68
N THR A 276 9.12 34.54 2.02
CA THR A 276 8.42 35.42 2.98
C THR A 276 6.97 35.08 3.36
N VAL A 277 6.80 34.54 4.57
CA VAL A 277 6.16 35.31 5.63
C VAL A 277 7.17 35.35 6.78
N GLY A 278 7.68 36.56 7.08
CA GLY A 278 8.53 36.80 8.24
C GLY A 278 7.76 36.65 9.55
#